data_AF-A0A7I7UPX6-F1
#
_entry.id   AF-A0A7I7UPX6-F1
#
_cell.length_a   1.000
_cell.length_b   1.000
_cell.length_c   1.000
_cell.angle_alpha   90.00
_cell.angle_beta   90.00
_cell.angle_gamma   90.00
#
_symmetry.space_group_name_H-M   'P 1'
#
loop_
_entity.id
_entity.type
_entity.pdbx_description
1 polymer ?
#
loop_
_entity_poly.entity_id
_entity_poly.type
_entity_poly.pdbx_seq_one_letter_code
_entity_poly.pdbx_strand_id
1 'polypeptide(L)'
;MATSLQPANDQLADDLDAQSGQLRRAEKWFFAGVIITGSVLVGPLGLPVLIYGIYQLRKISKLGRHAVRPWHVSVIGAFAIIDAAANFVGWSFCTFAARTGVGWSFLRDGYGFGFDGFYHVDYGSTFMINGVAGPGEQAFIFMAMFVLWPMRLCAAWAFLKMKRWGFRWMITTTWMLVLFWVGWTTNGLMYFDERFGAIGDPAFGYLGWWLFNSVYILGPVVMVPYLYTVNKELWSEE
;
A
#
# COMPACT_ATOMS: atom_id res chain seq x y z
N MET A 1 -13.64 25.03 -51.99
CA MET A 1 -12.75 23.86 -51.87
C MET A 1 -12.61 23.54 -50.37
N ALA A 2 -13.60 22.85 -49.79
CA ALA A 2 -13.69 22.63 -48.34
C ALA A 2 -14.22 21.22 -48.05
N THR A 3 -13.60 20.20 -48.67
CA THR A 3 -14.22 18.86 -48.79
C THR A 3 -13.26 17.69 -48.54
N SER A 4 -12.34 17.79 -47.57
CA SER A 4 -11.46 16.63 -47.28
C SER A 4 -10.98 16.43 -45.84
N LEU A 5 -11.35 17.27 -44.87
CA LEU A 5 -10.87 17.11 -43.48
C LEU A 5 -11.82 16.33 -42.56
N GLN A 6 -13.09 16.22 -42.92
CA GLN A 6 -14.10 15.55 -42.12
C GLN A 6 -13.84 14.04 -41.91
N PRO A 7 -13.54 13.23 -42.94
CA PRO A 7 -13.22 11.81 -42.74
C PRO A 7 -11.92 11.58 -41.95
N ALA A 8 -10.95 12.49 -42.04
CA ALA A 8 -9.71 12.42 -41.26
C ALA A 8 -9.94 12.76 -39.78
N ASN A 9 -10.85 13.70 -39.49
CA ASN A 9 -11.23 14.04 -38.11
C ASN A 9 -12.06 12.93 -37.46
N ASP A 10 -12.95 12.29 -38.20
CA ASP A 10 -13.76 11.18 -37.70
C ASP A 10 -12.89 9.95 -37.39
N GLN A 11 -11.92 9.63 -38.27
CA GLN A 11 -10.92 8.58 -38.01
C GLN A 11 -10.05 8.88 -36.79
N LEU A 12 -9.63 10.14 -36.61
CA LEU A 12 -8.87 10.54 -35.43
C LEU A 12 -9.69 10.41 -34.14
N ALA A 13 -10.98 10.75 -34.18
CA ALA A 13 -11.88 10.61 -33.04
C ALA A 13 -12.09 9.13 -32.66
N ASP A 14 -12.35 8.27 -33.64
CA ASP A 14 -12.50 6.82 -33.43
C ASP A 14 -11.21 6.19 -32.86
N ASP A 15 -10.04 6.62 -33.35
CA ASP A 15 -8.75 6.16 -32.84
C ASP A 15 -8.51 6.61 -31.39
N LEU A 16 -8.90 7.84 -31.02
CA LEU A 16 -8.80 8.35 -29.66
C LEU A 16 -9.76 7.62 -28.70
N ASP A 17 -10.98 7.30 -29.14
CA ASP A 17 -11.96 6.56 -28.36
C ASP A 17 -11.56 5.10 -28.16
N ALA A 18 -11.05 4.43 -29.20
CA ALA A 18 -10.48 3.10 -29.09
C ALA A 18 -9.29 3.07 -28.12
N GLN A 19 -8.44 4.12 -28.15
CA GLN A 19 -7.32 4.27 -27.23
C GLN A 19 -7.77 4.47 -25.78
N SER A 20 -8.78 5.31 -25.55
CA SER A 20 -9.34 5.57 -24.22
C SER A 20 -9.94 4.30 -23.61
N GLY A 21 -10.63 3.49 -24.43
CA GLY A 21 -11.18 2.19 -24.01
C GLY A 21 -10.11 1.18 -23.60
N GLN A 22 -9.02 1.07 -24.37
CA GLN A 22 -7.89 0.19 -24.05
C GLN A 22 -7.18 0.62 -22.76
N LEU A 23 -6.97 1.94 -22.58
CA LEU A 23 -6.39 2.48 -21.36
C LEU A 23 -7.26 2.18 -20.14
N ARG A 24 -8.57 2.45 -20.22
CA ARG A 24 -9.51 2.19 -19.12
C ARG A 24 -9.53 0.71 -18.72
N ARG A 25 -9.42 -0.21 -19.68
CA ARG A 25 -9.33 -1.65 -19.40
C ARG A 25 -8.02 -2.02 -18.71
N ALA A 26 -6.89 -1.48 -19.15
CA ALA A 26 -5.59 -1.69 -18.51
C ALA A 26 -5.57 -1.13 -17.07
N GLU A 27 -6.14 0.05 -16.86
CA GLU A 27 -6.28 0.64 -15.53
C GLU A 27 -7.15 -0.21 -14.59
N LYS A 28 -8.26 -0.78 -15.09
CA LYS A 28 -9.09 -1.69 -14.29
C LYS A 28 -8.29 -2.89 -13.78
N TRP A 29 -7.49 -3.52 -14.64
CA TRP A 29 -6.63 -4.63 -14.24
C TRP A 29 -5.56 -4.22 -13.24
N PHE A 30 -4.94 -3.06 -13.46
CA PHE A 30 -3.96 -2.49 -12.54
C PHE A 30 -4.57 -2.24 -11.15
N PHE A 31 -5.70 -1.54 -11.07
CA PHE A 31 -6.37 -1.25 -9.80
C PHE A 31 -6.93 -2.52 -9.13
N ALA A 32 -7.45 -3.48 -9.90
CA ALA A 32 -7.86 -4.77 -9.36
C ALA A 32 -6.68 -5.49 -8.71
N GLY A 33 -5.52 -5.54 -9.39
CA GLY A 33 -4.30 -6.11 -8.84
C GLY A 33 -3.86 -5.40 -7.56
N VAL A 34 -3.83 -4.06 -7.56
CA VAL A 34 -3.51 -3.25 -6.37
C VAL A 34 -4.43 -3.58 -5.18
N ILE A 35 -5.74 -3.64 -5.41
CA ILE A 35 -6.73 -3.91 -4.35
C ILE A 35 -6.57 -5.34 -3.80
N ILE A 36 -6.42 -6.33 -4.68
CA ILE A 36 -6.27 -7.73 -4.26
C ILE A 36 -4.93 -7.91 -3.52
N THR A 37 -3.83 -7.33 -4.03
CA THR A 37 -2.51 -7.41 -3.38
C THR A 37 -2.50 -6.71 -2.02
N GLY A 38 -3.22 -5.59 -1.89
CA GLY A 38 -3.42 -4.91 -0.62
C GLY A 38 -4.30 -5.67 0.38
N SER A 39 -4.88 -6.82 0.01
CA SER A 39 -5.54 -7.69 0.96
C SER A 39 -4.53 -8.58 1.65
N VAL A 40 -4.61 -8.69 2.98
CA VAL A 40 -3.64 -9.51 3.73
C VAL A 40 -3.86 -11.01 3.51
N LEU A 41 -5.12 -11.44 3.33
CA LEU A 41 -5.48 -12.85 3.18
C LEU A 41 -5.26 -13.41 1.77
N VAL A 42 -5.55 -12.62 0.72
CA VAL A 42 -5.45 -13.07 -0.68
C VAL A 42 -4.43 -12.26 -1.49
N GLY A 43 -3.59 -11.48 -0.81
CA GLY A 43 -2.54 -10.63 -1.38
C GLY A 43 -1.68 -11.28 -2.46
N PRO A 44 -1.15 -12.51 -2.22
CA PRO A 44 -0.35 -13.22 -3.21
C PRO A 44 -1.08 -13.47 -4.53
N LEU A 45 -2.40 -13.69 -4.50
CA LEU A 45 -3.21 -13.89 -5.71
C LEU A 45 -3.38 -12.60 -6.52
N GLY A 46 -3.18 -11.44 -5.89
CA GLY A 46 -3.22 -10.14 -6.56
C GLY A 46 -1.98 -9.87 -7.41
N LEU A 47 -0.82 -10.46 -7.07
CA LEU A 47 0.44 -10.19 -7.78
C LEU A 47 0.38 -10.53 -9.27
N PRO A 48 -0.12 -11.70 -9.71
CA PRO A 48 -0.32 -11.99 -11.13
C PRO A 48 -1.22 -10.97 -11.83
N VAL A 49 -2.30 -10.55 -11.17
CA VAL A 49 -3.27 -9.57 -11.70
C VAL A 49 -2.61 -8.20 -11.86
N LEU A 50 -1.83 -7.78 -10.87
CA LEU A 50 -1.08 -6.54 -10.88
C LEU A 50 -0.01 -6.53 -11.98
N ILE A 51 0.76 -7.62 -12.11
CA ILE A 51 1.77 -7.79 -13.16
C ILE A 51 1.11 -7.69 -14.53
N TYR A 52 -0.06 -8.34 -14.71
CA TYR A 52 -0.81 -8.24 -15.96
C TYR A 52 -1.27 -6.81 -16.25
N GLY A 53 -1.82 -6.09 -15.27
CA GLY A 53 -2.21 -4.69 -15.41
C GLY A 53 -1.02 -3.79 -15.78
N ILE A 54 0.12 -3.96 -15.11
CA ILE A 54 1.38 -3.29 -15.41
C ILE A 54 1.84 -3.57 -16.85
N TYR A 55 1.78 -4.83 -17.27
CA TYR A 55 2.17 -5.24 -18.61
C TYR A 55 1.30 -4.54 -19.68
N GLN A 56 -0.01 -4.46 -19.48
CA GLN A 56 -0.91 -3.75 -20.39
C GLN A 56 -0.59 -2.25 -20.44
N LEU A 57 -0.37 -1.60 -19.30
CA LEU A 57 0.00 -0.17 -19.25
C LEU A 57 1.35 0.10 -19.95
N ARG A 58 2.35 -0.77 -19.76
CA ARG A 58 3.65 -0.67 -20.45
C ARG A 58 3.51 -0.85 -21.97
N LYS A 59 2.67 -1.79 -22.41
CA LYS A 59 2.39 -1.99 -23.84
C LYS A 59 1.78 -0.74 -24.47
N ILE A 60 0.82 -0.10 -23.79
CA ILE A 60 0.17 1.14 -24.25
C ILE A 60 1.16 2.31 -24.27
N SER A 61 1.99 2.44 -23.23
CA SER A 61 3.00 3.51 -23.15
C SER A 61 4.06 3.43 -24.25
N LYS A 62 4.51 2.21 -24.61
CA LYS A 62 5.47 2.00 -25.72
C LYS A 62 4.93 2.40 -27.09
N LEU A 63 3.61 2.50 -27.26
CA LEU A 63 2.98 2.95 -28.50
C LEU A 63 2.95 4.48 -28.63
N GLY A 64 3.67 5.23 -27.78
CA GLY A 64 3.76 6.69 -27.84
C GLY A 64 2.47 7.41 -27.41
N ARG A 65 1.55 6.71 -26.75
CA ARG A 65 0.22 7.25 -26.41
C ARG A 65 0.33 8.23 -25.24
N HIS A 66 0.04 9.51 -25.52
CA HIS A 66 0.18 10.65 -24.60
C HIS A 66 -0.72 10.62 -23.35
N ALA A 67 -1.73 9.75 -23.30
CA ALA A 67 -2.71 9.69 -22.20
C ALA A 67 -2.26 8.84 -20.98
N VAL A 68 -1.06 8.27 -20.99
CA VAL A 68 -0.60 7.41 -19.88
C VAL A 68 0.19 8.24 -18.87
N ARG A 69 -0.26 8.22 -17.60
CA ARG A 69 0.51 8.81 -16.50
C ARG A 69 1.94 8.26 -16.46
N PRO A 70 2.93 9.04 -15.98
CA PRO A 70 4.31 8.57 -15.92
C PRO A 70 4.44 7.25 -15.15
N TRP A 71 5.30 6.35 -15.64
CA TRP A 71 5.46 5.01 -15.06
C TRP A 71 5.87 5.05 -13.58
N HIS A 72 6.79 5.95 -13.21
CA HIS A 72 7.24 6.11 -11.82
C HIS A 72 6.09 6.51 -10.88
N VAL A 73 5.15 7.36 -11.32
CA VAL A 73 3.93 7.69 -10.55
C VAL A 73 3.08 6.44 -10.34
N SER A 74 2.93 5.60 -11.35
CA SER A 74 2.16 4.35 -11.24
C SER A 74 2.75 3.40 -10.20
N VAL A 75 4.07 3.22 -10.20
CA VAL A 75 4.77 2.33 -9.26
C VAL A 75 4.65 2.85 -7.82
N ILE A 76 4.96 4.13 -7.61
CA ILE A 76 4.95 4.75 -6.29
C ILE A 76 3.53 4.77 -5.72
N GLY A 77 2.53 5.14 -6.52
CA GLY A 77 1.14 5.14 -6.11
C GLY A 77 0.59 3.73 -5.86
N ALA A 78 0.92 2.73 -6.69
CA ALA A 78 0.54 1.34 -6.44
C ALA A 78 1.11 0.83 -5.13
N PHE A 79 2.42 1.03 -4.91
CA PHE A 79 3.06 0.62 -3.67
C PHE A 79 2.38 1.26 -2.46
N ALA A 80 2.14 2.57 -2.50
CA ALA A 80 1.52 3.27 -1.38
C ALA A 80 0.09 2.81 -1.09
N ILE A 81 -0.71 2.46 -2.12
CA ILE A 81 -2.04 1.88 -1.92
C ILE A 81 -1.93 0.47 -1.34
N ILE A 82 -1.08 -0.39 -1.90
CA ILE A 82 -0.91 -1.77 -1.43
C ILE A 82 -0.46 -1.78 0.04
N ASP A 83 0.56 -1.00 0.37
CA ASP A 83 1.08 -0.81 1.72
C ASP A 83 -0.03 -0.35 2.68
N ALA A 84 -0.71 0.75 2.37
CA ALA A 84 -1.75 1.27 3.24
C ALA A 84 -2.96 0.32 3.38
N ALA A 85 -3.35 -0.35 2.30
CA ALA A 85 -4.45 -1.32 2.32
C ALA A 85 -4.09 -2.56 3.14
N ALA A 86 -2.87 -3.10 2.97
CA ALA A 86 -2.41 -4.27 3.70
C ALA A 86 -2.39 -3.99 5.20
N ASN A 87 -1.86 -2.84 5.63
CA ASN A 87 -1.87 -2.49 7.04
C ASN A 87 -3.28 -2.19 7.55
N PHE A 88 -4.10 -1.45 6.79
CA PHE A 88 -5.48 -1.15 7.20
C PHE A 88 -6.31 -2.43 7.40
N VAL A 89 -6.29 -3.32 6.41
CA VAL A 89 -7.03 -4.59 6.47
C VAL A 89 -6.43 -5.51 7.53
N GLY A 90 -5.10 -5.69 7.54
CA GLY A 90 -4.41 -6.54 8.50
C GLY A 90 -4.69 -6.15 9.94
N TRP A 91 -4.61 -4.85 10.24
CA TRP A 91 -4.85 -4.36 11.58
C TRP A 91 -6.34 -4.28 11.95
N SER A 92 -7.23 -4.14 10.97
CA SER A 92 -8.67 -4.33 11.19
C SER A 92 -8.98 -5.78 11.60
N PHE A 93 -8.40 -6.76 10.91
CA PHE A 93 -8.53 -8.17 11.27
C PHE A 93 -7.89 -8.47 12.63
N CYS A 94 -6.71 -7.89 12.89
CA CYS A 94 -6.06 -7.95 14.20
C CYS A 94 -7.03 -7.49 15.28
N THR A 95 -7.59 -6.29 15.15
CA THR A 95 -8.37 -5.60 16.21
C THR A 95 -9.77 -6.14 16.41
N PHE A 96 -10.46 -6.50 15.32
CA PHE A 96 -11.88 -6.83 15.35
C PHE A 96 -12.17 -8.31 15.14
N ALA A 97 -11.20 -9.09 14.64
CA ALA A 97 -11.36 -10.51 14.33
C ALA A 97 -10.31 -11.40 15.02
N ALA A 98 -9.59 -10.93 16.04
CA ALA A 98 -8.53 -11.71 16.71
C ALA A 98 -8.99 -13.07 17.25
N ARG A 99 -10.21 -13.19 17.78
CA ARG A 99 -10.73 -14.46 18.36
C ARG A 99 -11.45 -15.35 17.34
N THR A 100 -11.18 -15.16 16.06
CA THR A 100 -11.68 -16.04 15.00
C THR A 100 -10.63 -17.07 14.63
N GLY A 101 -11.03 -18.22 14.06
CA GLY A 101 -10.08 -19.21 13.55
C GLY A 101 -9.12 -18.63 12.50
N VAL A 102 -9.60 -17.67 11.69
CA VAL A 102 -8.75 -16.93 10.74
C VAL A 102 -7.72 -16.06 11.46
N GLY A 103 -8.14 -15.31 12.49
CA GLY A 103 -7.25 -14.48 13.29
C GLY A 103 -6.15 -15.28 13.98
N TRP A 104 -6.48 -16.44 14.54
CA TRP A 104 -5.48 -17.31 15.17
C TRP A 104 -4.55 -17.96 14.15
N SER A 105 -5.09 -18.66 13.15
CA SER A 105 -4.24 -19.40 12.21
C SER A 105 -3.40 -18.50 11.31
N PHE A 106 -3.93 -17.33 10.91
CA PHE A 106 -3.22 -16.44 9.99
C PHE A 106 -2.34 -15.41 10.73
N LEU A 107 -2.88 -14.71 11.74
CA LEU A 107 -2.15 -13.62 12.41
C LEU A 107 -1.30 -14.12 13.57
N ARG A 108 -1.79 -15.01 14.44
CA ARG A 108 -1.02 -15.52 15.58
C ARG A 108 -0.03 -16.62 15.19
N ASP A 109 -0.51 -17.67 14.54
CA ASP A 109 0.28 -18.89 14.28
C ASP A 109 1.09 -18.80 12.99
N GLY A 110 0.61 -18.04 11.99
CA GLY A 110 1.33 -17.78 10.76
C GLY A 110 2.27 -16.58 10.88
N TYR A 111 1.69 -15.39 10.84
CA TYR A 111 2.43 -14.13 10.85
C TYR A 111 3.17 -13.89 12.16
N GLY A 112 2.53 -14.14 13.31
CA GLY A 112 3.09 -13.87 14.62
C GLY A 112 4.25 -14.77 15.00
N PHE A 113 4.12 -16.06 14.71
CA PHE A 113 5.21 -17.01 14.91
C PHE A 113 6.38 -16.78 13.94
N GLY A 114 6.09 -16.48 12.67
CA GLY A 114 7.11 -16.41 11.62
C GLY A 114 7.77 -15.04 11.40
N PHE A 115 7.11 -13.94 11.78
CA PHE A 115 7.58 -12.60 11.43
C PHE A 115 7.43 -11.58 12.56
N ASP A 116 6.51 -11.79 13.50
CA ASP A 116 6.21 -10.77 14.49
C ASP A 116 5.74 -11.34 15.85
N GLY A 117 6.69 -11.47 16.79
CA GLY A 117 6.43 -11.98 18.13
C GLY A 117 5.29 -11.29 18.89
N PHE A 118 4.92 -10.04 18.53
CA PHE A 118 3.80 -9.31 19.15
C PHE A 118 2.45 -10.01 18.97
N TYR A 119 2.24 -10.70 17.85
CA TYR A 119 1.00 -11.42 17.57
C TYR A 119 0.98 -12.83 18.17
N HIS A 120 2.11 -13.31 18.70
CA HIS A 120 2.22 -14.66 19.22
C HIS A 120 1.88 -14.74 20.72
N VAL A 121 2.40 -13.79 21.51
CA VAL A 121 2.23 -13.74 22.97
C VAL A 121 0.93 -13.02 23.32
N ASP A 122 0.04 -13.69 24.05
CA ASP A 122 -1.20 -13.13 24.60
C ASP A 122 -2.15 -12.44 23.58
N TYR A 123 -2.08 -12.83 22.31
CA TYR A 123 -2.93 -12.29 21.25
C TYR A 123 -4.41 -12.56 21.48
N GLY A 124 -5.22 -11.49 21.41
CA GLY A 124 -6.66 -11.55 21.67
C GLY A 124 -7.05 -11.77 23.13
N SER A 125 -6.12 -11.66 24.09
CA SER A 125 -6.40 -11.84 25.53
C SER A 125 -7.14 -10.66 26.17
N THR A 126 -6.95 -9.43 25.67
CA THR A 126 -7.52 -8.20 26.23
C THR A 126 -9.05 -8.12 26.04
N PHE A 127 -9.77 -7.67 27.08
CA PHE A 127 -11.23 -7.80 27.23
C PHE A 127 -12.08 -6.85 26.37
N MET A 128 -11.55 -5.70 25.93
CA MET A 128 -12.37 -4.67 25.24
C MET A 128 -12.09 -4.57 23.74
N ILE A 129 -10.86 -4.84 23.32
CA ILE A 129 -10.43 -4.80 21.93
C ILE A 129 -9.42 -5.93 21.75
N ASN A 130 -9.81 -6.92 20.94
CA ASN A 130 -9.08 -8.16 20.81
C ASN A 130 -7.99 -7.95 19.77
N GLY A 131 -6.77 -7.57 20.16
CA GLY A 131 -5.63 -7.37 19.26
C GLY A 131 -4.33 -7.85 19.89
N VAL A 132 -3.25 -7.08 19.75
CA VAL A 132 -1.98 -7.36 20.42
C VAL A 132 -2.07 -7.09 21.92
N ALA A 133 -1.25 -7.78 22.72
CA ALA A 133 -1.31 -7.73 24.18
C ALA A 133 -0.85 -6.38 24.76
N GLY A 134 0.04 -5.66 24.05
CA GLY A 134 0.60 -4.39 24.49
C GLY A 134 -0.37 -3.21 24.32
N PRO A 135 -0.79 -2.50 25.40
CA PRO A 135 -1.68 -1.35 25.28
C PRO A 135 -1.11 -0.21 24.42
N GLY A 136 0.21 0.00 24.47
CA GLY A 136 0.90 0.99 23.63
C GLY A 136 0.82 0.64 22.14
N GLU A 137 1.10 -0.61 21.79
CA GLU A 137 1.02 -1.11 20.41
C GLU A 137 -0.41 -1.00 19.87
N GLN A 138 -1.39 -1.39 20.67
CA GLN A 138 -2.79 -1.29 20.31
C GLN A 138 -3.19 0.17 20.04
N ALA A 139 -2.67 1.13 20.82
CA ALA A 139 -2.91 2.56 20.57
C ALA A 139 -2.30 3.03 19.23
N PHE A 140 -1.08 2.57 18.88
CA PHE A 140 -0.49 2.85 17.57
C PHE A 140 -1.29 2.23 16.42
N ILE A 141 -1.75 0.98 16.57
CA ILE A 141 -2.63 0.31 15.61
C ILE A 141 -3.88 1.16 15.36
N PHE A 142 -4.55 1.61 16.42
CA PHE A 142 -5.76 2.43 16.31
C PHE A 142 -5.51 3.77 15.62
N MET A 143 -4.46 4.47 16.04
CA MET A 143 -4.11 5.76 15.45
C MET A 143 -3.86 5.60 13.95
N ALA A 144 -3.10 4.60 13.53
CA ALA A 144 -2.83 4.43 12.11
C ALA A 144 -4.06 3.96 11.32
N MET A 145 -4.86 3.06 11.89
CA MET A 145 -6.06 2.53 11.25
C MET A 145 -7.09 3.63 10.98
N PHE A 146 -7.30 4.54 11.92
CA PHE A 146 -8.29 5.61 11.76
C PHE A 146 -7.74 6.88 11.08
N VAL A 147 -6.42 7.07 11.09
CA VAL A 147 -5.81 8.31 10.58
C VAL A 147 -4.85 8.03 9.43
N LEU A 148 -3.74 7.35 9.70
CA LEU A 148 -2.62 7.23 8.76
C LEU A 148 -3.00 6.48 7.48
N TRP A 149 -3.56 5.27 7.60
CA TRP A 149 -3.82 4.40 6.45
C TRP A 149 -4.93 4.94 5.54
N PRO A 150 -6.10 5.40 6.04
CA PRO A 150 -7.12 6.01 5.19
C PRO A 150 -6.61 7.26 4.48
N MET A 151 -5.88 8.12 5.19
CA MET A 151 -5.30 9.33 4.62
C MET A 151 -4.30 9.00 3.50
N ARG A 152 -3.42 8.02 3.73
CA ARG A 152 -2.44 7.55 2.72
C ARG A 152 -3.11 6.92 1.51
N LEU A 153 -4.16 6.12 1.70
CA LEU A 153 -4.96 5.56 0.60
C LEU A 153 -5.56 6.67 -0.29
N CYS A 154 -6.19 7.66 0.32
CA CYS A 154 -6.76 8.81 -0.39
C CYS A 154 -5.67 9.63 -1.12
N ALA A 155 -4.55 9.88 -0.45
CA ALA A 155 -3.41 10.59 -1.03
C ALA A 155 -2.83 9.85 -2.24
N ALA A 156 -2.62 8.54 -2.12
CA ALA A 156 -2.06 7.70 -3.18
C ALA A 156 -3.02 7.56 -4.37
N TRP A 157 -4.32 7.43 -4.12
CA TRP A 157 -5.34 7.43 -5.16
C TRP A 157 -5.32 8.74 -5.96
N ALA A 158 -5.32 9.89 -5.27
CA ALA A 158 -5.26 11.20 -5.91
C ALA A 158 -3.93 11.44 -6.62
N PHE A 159 -2.84 10.92 -6.07
CA PHE A 159 -1.52 10.93 -6.70
C PHE A 159 -1.50 10.14 -8.01
N LEU A 160 -2.14 8.96 -8.08
CA LEU A 160 -2.30 8.22 -9.33
C LEU A 160 -3.18 8.95 -10.35
N LYS A 161 -4.06 9.84 -9.90
CA LYS A 161 -4.88 10.73 -10.73
C LYS A 161 -4.16 12.03 -11.12
N MET A 162 -2.87 12.16 -10.83
CA MET A 162 -2.06 13.35 -11.14
C MET A 162 -2.60 14.65 -10.49
N LYS A 163 -3.26 14.52 -9.33
CA LYS A 163 -3.83 15.65 -8.57
C LYS A 163 -2.79 16.27 -7.66
N ARG A 164 -2.63 17.60 -7.71
CA ARG A 164 -1.60 18.33 -6.94
C ARG A 164 -1.81 18.19 -5.42
N TRP A 165 -3.06 18.16 -4.95
CA TRP A 165 -3.34 17.90 -3.54
C TRP A 165 -2.92 16.48 -3.13
N GLY A 166 -3.15 15.49 -3.97
CA GLY A 166 -2.72 14.10 -3.74
C GLY A 166 -1.21 14.00 -3.57
N PHE A 167 -0.46 14.70 -4.42
CA PHE A 167 0.99 14.82 -4.31
C PHE A 167 1.45 15.44 -2.97
N ARG A 168 0.83 16.55 -2.52
CA ARG A 168 1.18 17.18 -1.24
C ARG A 168 0.89 16.26 -0.05
N TRP A 169 -0.24 15.56 -0.08
CA TRP A 169 -0.61 14.59 0.94
C TRP A 169 0.24 13.32 0.88
N MET A 170 0.74 12.91 -0.29
CA MET A 170 1.71 11.82 -0.41
C MET A 170 3.01 12.15 0.32
N ILE A 171 3.52 13.38 0.20
CA ILE A 171 4.70 13.81 0.98
C ILE A 171 4.40 13.74 2.49
N THR A 172 3.26 14.31 2.89
CA THR A 172 2.85 14.38 4.30
C THR A 172 2.72 12.98 4.91
N THR A 173 1.93 12.11 4.28
CA THR A 173 1.69 10.74 4.77
C THR A 173 2.94 9.88 4.72
N THR A 174 3.86 10.13 3.79
CA THR A 174 5.15 9.43 3.76
C THR A 174 6.06 9.84 4.92
N TRP A 175 6.09 11.12 5.30
CA TRP A 175 6.76 11.55 6.53
C TRP A 175 6.08 11.02 7.79
N MET A 176 4.74 10.99 7.80
CA MET A 176 4.01 10.36 8.90
C MET A 176 4.35 8.88 9.04
N LEU A 177 4.62 8.16 7.95
CA LEU A 177 5.13 6.78 8.04
C LEU A 177 6.51 6.69 8.67
N VAL A 178 7.42 7.61 8.37
CA VAL A 178 8.74 7.65 9.04
C VAL A 178 8.55 7.81 10.54
N LEU A 179 7.73 8.78 10.95
CA LEU A 179 7.45 9.03 12.38
C LEU A 179 6.74 7.84 13.02
N PHE A 180 5.75 7.27 12.34
CA PHE A 180 5.04 6.09 12.78
C PHE A 180 6.00 4.91 12.97
N TRP A 181 6.86 4.64 12.00
CA TRP A 181 7.83 3.56 12.04
C TRP A 181 8.82 3.72 13.20
N VAL A 182 9.32 4.95 13.43
CA VAL A 182 10.17 5.23 14.60
C VAL A 182 9.42 4.98 15.90
N GLY A 183 8.19 5.47 16.03
CA GLY A 183 7.36 5.26 17.21
C GLY A 183 7.03 3.79 17.47
N TRP A 184 6.61 3.07 16.42
CA TRP A 184 6.29 1.64 16.44
C TRP A 184 7.50 0.80 16.84
N THR A 185 8.65 1.01 16.20
CA THR A 185 9.89 0.31 16.50
C THR A 185 10.35 0.62 17.92
N THR A 186 10.32 1.89 18.35
CA THR A 186 10.71 2.26 19.72
C THR A 186 9.81 1.62 20.77
N ASN A 187 8.49 1.60 20.53
CA ASN A 187 7.54 0.93 21.41
C ASN A 187 7.79 -0.58 21.47
N GLY A 188 8.08 -1.19 20.32
CA GLY A 188 8.42 -2.59 20.23
C GLY A 188 9.70 -2.99 20.97
N LEU A 189 10.69 -2.10 20.99
CA LEU A 189 11.93 -2.31 21.74
C LEU A 189 11.76 -2.18 23.26
N MET A 190 10.67 -1.60 23.75
CA MET A 190 10.34 -1.63 25.18
C MET A 190 9.94 -3.06 25.55
N TYR A 191 10.61 -3.63 26.56
CA TYR A 191 10.43 -5.02 26.98
C TYR A 191 10.78 -6.03 25.87
N PHE A 192 11.88 -5.76 25.16
CA PHE A 192 12.35 -6.60 24.05
C PHE A 192 12.60 -8.05 24.48
N ASP A 193 13.16 -8.28 25.67
CA ASP A 193 13.46 -9.63 26.16
C ASP A 193 12.18 -10.44 26.40
N GLU A 194 11.13 -9.80 26.93
CA GLU A 194 9.85 -10.45 27.17
C GLU A 194 9.04 -10.69 25.89
N ARG A 195 9.26 -9.87 24.85
CA ARG A 195 8.44 -9.85 23.62
C ARG A 195 9.08 -10.58 22.44
N PHE A 196 10.41 -10.48 22.31
CA PHE A 196 11.19 -11.08 21.25
C PHE A 196 12.19 -12.10 21.78
N GLY A 197 12.73 -11.90 22.99
CA GLY A 197 13.71 -12.81 23.62
C GLY A 197 13.12 -14.06 24.28
N ALA A 198 11.83 -14.02 24.67
CA ALA A 198 11.14 -15.12 25.35
C ALA A 198 10.69 -16.25 24.40
N ILE A 199 10.75 -16.02 23.09
CA ILE A 199 10.46 -17.06 22.08
C ILE A 199 11.71 -17.95 22.02
N GLY A 200 11.62 -19.12 22.65
CA GLY A 200 12.75 -20.06 22.86
C GLY A 200 13.45 -20.59 21.60
N ASP A 201 13.05 -20.18 20.39
CA ASP A 201 13.79 -20.38 19.15
C ASP A 201 14.25 -19.01 18.58
N PRO A 202 15.55 -18.65 18.73
CA PRO A 202 16.11 -17.37 18.32
C PRO A 202 16.03 -17.10 16.80
N ALA A 203 15.73 -18.10 15.96
CA ALA A 203 15.93 -17.98 14.53
C ALA A 203 14.85 -17.15 13.79
N PHE A 204 13.62 -17.05 14.31
CA PHE A 204 12.51 -16.45 13.55
C PHE A 204 11.78 -15.26 14.20
N GLY A 205 11.78 -15.13 15.53
CA GLY A 205 11.06 -14.04 16.21
C GLY A 205 11.65 -12.64 15.91
N TYR A 206 12.89 -12.38 16.34
CA TYR A 206 13.50 -11.05 16.17
C TYR A 206 14.11 -10.84 14.77
N LEU A 207 14.70 -11.87 14.17
CA LEU A 207 15.26 -11.78 12.80
C LEU A 207 14.15 -11.56 11.77
N GLY A 208 13.05 -12.32 11.87
CA GLY A 208 11.87 -12.13 11.03
C GLY A 208 11.29 -10.73 11.17
N TRP A 209 11.19 -10.23 12.41
CA TRP A 209 10.72 -8.88 12.68
C TRP A 209 11.62 -7.81 12.05
N TRP A 210 12.93 -7.88 12.24
CA TRP A 210 13.84 -6.90 11.64
C TRP A 210 13.87 -6.98 10.11
N LEU A 211 13.83 -8.18 9.52
CA LEU A 211 13.77 -8.35 8.06
C LEU A 211 12.49 -7.76 7.49
N PHE A 212 11.35 -8.09 8.09
CA PHE A 212 10.05 -7.59 7.68
C PHE A 212 9.94 -6.07 7.88
N ASN A 213 10.25 -5.58 9.09
CA ASN A 213 10.10 -4.18 9.47
C ASN A 213 11.09 -3.26 8.73
N SER A 214 12.25 -3.77 8.31
CA SER A 214 13.18 -3.04 7.43
C SER A 214 12.56 -2.76 6.05
N VAL A 215 11.78 -3.68 5.50
CA VAL A 215 11.09 -3.47 4.22
C VAL A 215 10.08 -2.32 4.31
N TYR A 216 9.47 -2.11 5.49
CA TYR A 216 8.53 -1.01 5.70
C TYR A 216 9.20 0.36 5.66
N ILE A 217 10.38 0.52 6.26
CA ILE A 217 11.08 1.81 6.23
C ILE A 217 11.72 2.11 4.88
N LEU A 218 12.06 1.09 4.10
CA LEU A 218 12.58 1.28 2.74
C LEU A 218 11.59 2.05 1.84
N GLY A 219 10.29 1.84 2.02
CA GLY A 219 9.25 2.57 1.30
C GLY A 219 9.42 4.09 1.43
N PRO A 220 9.28 4.67 2.64
CA PRO A 220 9.52 6.08 2.89
C PRO A 220 10.93 6.57 2.50
N VAL A 221 11.98 5.80 2.76
CA VAL A 221 13.37 6.17 2.40
C VAL A 221 13.53 6.39 0.89
N VAL A 222 12.84 5.59 0.07
CA VAL A 222 12.84 5.76 -1.39
C VAL A 222 11.85 6.86 -1.82
N MET A 223 10.66 6.89 -1.22
CA MET A 223 9.58 7.79 -1.62
C MET A 223 9.86 9.25 -1.29
N VAL A 224 10.44 9.55 -0.13
CA VAL A 224 10.69 10.94 0.28
C VAL A 224 11.57 11.67 -0.75
N PRO A 225 12.80 11.22 -1.06
CA PRO A 225 13.65 11.91 -2.04
C PRO A 225 12.96 12.03 -3.41
N TYR A 226 12.33 10.95 -3.88
CA TYR A 226 11.61 10.94 -5.16
C TYR A 226 10.49 11.99 -5.19
N LEU A 227 9.65 12.07 -4.15
CA LEU A 227 8.55 13.03 -4.12
C LEU A 227 9.05 14.49 -4.13
N TYR A 228 10.25 14.76 -3.59
CA TYR A 228 10.85 16.10 -3.64
C TYR A 228 11.52 16.43 -4.98
N THR A 229 11.83 15.45 -5.84
CA THR A 229 12.42 15.68 -7.17
C THR A 229 11.40 15.75 -8.31
N VAL A 230 10.15 15.32 -8.07
CA VAL A 230 9.08 15.37 -9.07
C VAL A 230 8.71 16.82 -9.40
N ASN A 231 8.65 17.15 -10.70
CA ASN A 231 8.16 18.45 -11.16
C ASN A 231 6.66 18.60 -10.85
N LYS A 232 6.32 19.61 -10.05
CA LYS A 232 4.97 19.91 -9.56
C LYS A 232 4.06 20.56 -10.62
N GLU A 233 4.64 21.12 -11.67
CA GLU A 233 3.92 21.78 -12.77
C GLU A 233 3.15 20.79 -13.63
N LEU A 234 3.59 19.53 -13.65
CA LEU A 234 2.93 18.44 -14.38
C LEU A 234 1.64 17.95 -13.71
N TRP A 235 1.25 18.53 -12.57
CA TRP A 235 0.12 18.10 -11.75
C TRP A 235 -1.05 19.07 -11.86
N SER A 236 -2.25 18.52 -12.05
CA SER A 236 -3.51 19.27 -12.11
C SER A 236 -3.82 19.97 -10.78
N GLU A 237 -4.32 21.20 -10.84
CA GLU A 237 -4.76 21.97 -9.66
C GLU A 237 -6.11 21.51 -9.13
N GLU A 238 -7.05 21.20 -10.04
CA GLU A 238 -8.28 20.45 -9.76
C GLU A 238 -7.98 19.00 -9.44
#